data_AF-A0A537SEM6-F1
#
_entry.id   AF-A0A537SEM6-F1
#
_cell.length_a   1.000
_cell.length_b   1.000
_cell.length_c   1.000
_cell.angle_alpha   90.00
_cell.angle_beta   90.00
_cell.angle_gamma   90.00
#
_symmetry.space_group_name_H-M   'P 1'
#
loop_
_entity.id
_entity.type
_entity.pdbx_description
1 polymer ?
#
loop_
_entity_poly.entity_id
_entity_poly.type
_entity_poly.pdbx_seq_one_letter_code
_entity_poly.pdbx_strand_id
1 'polypeptide(L)'
;MARKDPQVSRRKFLAGVAVASGATAVPPAQAATAASTSAAPRRPSALPPTMHVAAAETGTPKELPRIGGVPGSDFMVDVIKTLDIKYLPSNPASSFRAIHESLINYGGNKMPEFLTCAHEESAVAMAHGYFKVAGKPLMTLCHGTVGLQHAAMAV
;
A
#
# COMPACT_ATOMS: atom_id res chain seq x y z
N MET A 1 -2.47 26.30 35.60
CA MET A 1 -3.37 26.66 34.48
C MET A 1 -3.48 25.45 33.55
N ALA A 2 -4.47 24.58 33.76
CA ALA A 2 -4.65 23.37 32.95
C ALA A 2 -5.73 23.62 31.88
N ARG A 3 -5.39 23.44 30.61
CA ARG A 3 -6.33 23.54 29.48
C ARG A 3 -7.21 22.28 29.44
N LYS A 4 -8.52 22.47 29.27
CA LYS A 4 -9.55 21.41 29.30
C LYS A 4 -9.99 21.12 27.87
N ASP A 5 -9.71 19.93 27.35
CA ASP A 5 -10.11 19.52 26.00
C ASP A 5 -11.63 19.33 25.87
N PRO A 6 -12.23 19.65 24.70
CA PRO A 6 -13.67 19.53 24.50
C PRO A 6 -14.07 18.06 24.29
N GLN A 7 -14.75 17.48 25.27
CA GLN A 7 -15.35 16.14 25.21
C GLN A 7 -16.61 16.15 24.34
N VAL A 8 -16.55 15.52 23.16
CA VAL A 8 -17.72 15.35 22.29
C VAL A 8 -18.54 14.13 22.75
N SER A 9 -19.76 14.37 23.21
CA SER A 9 -20.68 13.31 23.66
C SER A 9 -21.32 12.57 22.49
N ARG A 10 -20.96 11.30 22.32
CA ARG A 10 -21.52 10.36 21.32
C ARG A 10 -23.06 10.32 21.32
N ARG A 11 -23.70 10.51 22.48
CA ARG A 11 -25.17 10.54 22.61
C ARG A 11 -25.81 11.77 21.97
N LYS A 12 -25.14 12.93 21.99
CA LYS A 12 -25.64 14.15 21.32
C LYS A 12 -25.50 14.05 19.79
N PHE A 13 -24.53 13.29 19.31
CA PHE A 13 -24.33 13.07 17.88
C PHE A 13 -25.45 12.21 17.27
N LEU A 14 -25.82 11.09 17.90
CA LEU A 14 -26.91 10.24 17.40
C LEU A 14 -28.31 10.86 17.55
N ALA A 15 -28.52 11.73 18.54
CA ALA A 15 -29.80 12.44 18.70
C ALA A 15 -30.11 13.36 17.49
N GLY A 16 -29.09 13.90 16.81
CA GLY A 16 -29.26 14.68 15.58
C GLY A 16 -29.66 13.83 14.37
N VAL A 17 -29.42 12.52 14.39
CA VAL A 17 -29.74 11.60 13.29
C VAL A 17 -31.16 11.03 13.42
N ALA A 18 -31.70 10.93 14.64
CA ALA A 18 -32.98 10.26 14.91
C ALA A 18 -34.25 11.13 14.70
N VAL A 19 -34.12 12.44 14.43
CA VAL A 19 -35.30 13.31 14.19
C VAL A 19 -35.87 13.15 12.77
N ALA A 20 -35.21 12.41 11.88
CA ALA A 20 -35.62 12.28 10.47
C ALA A 20 -36.50 11.05 10.15
N SER A 21 -36.94 10.27 11.15
CA SER A 21 -37.76 9.08 10.91
C SER A 21 -38.98 9.02 11.83
N GLY A 22 -39.97 9.86 11.56
CA GLY A 22 -41.30 9.77 12.14
C GLY A 22 -42.34 9.69 11.02
N ALA A 23 -43.02 8.55 10.90
CA ALA A 23 -44.12 8.35 9.97
C ALA A 23 -45.39 9.08 10.47
N THR A 24 -45.85 10.07 9.72
CA THR A 24 -47.20 10.62 9.80
C THR A 24 -47.78 10.74 8.40
N ALA A 25 -49.04 10.33 8.22
CA ALA A 25 -49.75 10.35 6.95
C ALA A 25 -50.01 11.79 6.49
N VAL A 26 -49.72 12.09 5.21
CA VAL A 26 -49.91 13.41 4.57
C VAL A 26 -50.97 13.27 3.47
N PRO A 27 -51.94 14.20 3.34
CA PRO A 27 -52.90 14.24 2.22
C PRO A 27 -52.17 14.40 0.87
N PRO A 28 -52.80 14.11 -0.29
CA PRO A 28 -52.12 14.21 -1.58
C PRO A 28 -51.70 15.66 -1.82
N ALA A 29 -50.40 15.93 -1.67
CA ALA A 29 -49.82 17.22 -2.00
C ALA A 29 -49.86 17.40 -3.53
N GLN A 30 -50.34 18.55 -3.98
CA GLN A 30 -50.14 19.05 -5.33
C GLN A 30 -48.69 18.75 -5.77
N ALA A 31 -48.54 18.27 -7.00
CA ALA A 31 -47.24 18.07 -7.64
C ALA A 31 -46.49 19.41 -7.69
N ALA A 32 -45.72 19.68 -6.64
CA ALA A 32 -44.67 20.68 -6.67
C ALA A 32 -43.66 20.18 -7.70
N THR A 33 -43.49 20.96 -8.76
CA THR A 33 -42.40 20.79 -9.71
C THR A 33 -41.10 20.66 -8.90
N ALA A 34 -40.51 19.47 -8.93
CA ALA A 34 -39.22 19.22 -8.32
C ALA A 34 -38.21 20.11 -9.04
N ALA A 35 -37.93 21.27 -8.46
CA ALA A 35 -36.77 22.07 -8.84
C ALA A 35 -35.57 21.16 -8.65
N SER A 36 -34.95 20.76 -9.76
CA SER A 36 -33.64 20.12 -9.76
C SER A 36 -32.68 21.05 -9.02
N THR A 37 -32.43 20.78 -7.74
CA THR A 37 -31.30 21.36 -7.03
C THR A 37 -30.07 20.79 -7.72
N SER A 38 -29.56 21.52 -8.72
CA SER A 38 -28.27 21.23 -9.32
C SER A 38 -27.27 21.23 -8.17
N ALA A 39 -26.82 20.04 -7.76
CA ALA A 39 -25.76 19.92 -6.80
C ALA A 39 -24.56 20.69 -7.38
N ALA A 40 -24.18 21.79 -6.73
CA ALA A 40 -23.05 22.58 -7.15
C ALA A 40 -21.84 21.65 -7.34
N PRO A 41 -21.04 21.81 -8.40
CA PRO A 41 -19.90 20.93 -8.65
C PRO A 41 -19.03 20.89 -7.40
N ARG A 42 -18.87 19.68 -6.84
CA ARG A 42 -18.14 19.45 -5.60
C ARG A 42 -16.70 19.89 -5.85
N ARG A 43 -16.32 21.07 -5.33
CA ARG A 43 -14.96 21.61 -5.49
C ARG A 43 -13.99 20.56 -4.96
N PRO A 44 -12.92 20.21 -5.70
CA PRO A 44 -11.92 19.30 -5.18
C PRO A 44 -11.41 19.84 -3.85
N SER A 45 -11.47 19.03 -2.80
CA SER A 45 -11.02 19.41 -1.45
C SER A 45 -9.50 19.44 -1.34
N ALA A 46 -8.80 18.97 -2.37
CA ALA A 46 -7.35 19.00 -2.47
C ALA A 46 -6.88 20.37 -2.99
N LEU A 47 -6.00 21.01 -2.23
CA LEU A 47 -5.26 22.19 -2.68
C LEU A 47 -4.39 21.82 -3.91
N PRO A 48 -4.21 22.74 -4.87
CA PRO A 48 -3.30 22.51 -5.98
C PRO A 48 -1.88 22.28 -5.44
N PRO A 49 -1.11 21.36 -6.05
CA PRO A 49 0.25 21.08 -5.61
C PRO A 49 1.10 22.34 -5.67
N THR A 50 1.71 22.71 -4.55
CA THR A 50 2.62 23.86 -4.47
C THR A 50 4.05 23.40 -4.72
N MET A 51 4.91 24.32 -5.17
CA MET A 51 6.34 24.03 -5.36
C MET A 51 7.01 23.50 -4.08
N HIS A 52 6.55 23.93 -2.91
CA HIS A 52 7.04 23.42 -1.63
C HIS A 52 6.67 21.95 -1.41
N VAL A 53 5.44 21.54 -1.77
CA VAL A 53 5.02 20.14 -1.68
C VAL A 53 5.78 19.28 -2.69
N ALA A 54 5.91 19.74 -3.94
CA ALA A 54 6.68 19.03 -4.95
C ALA A 54 8.16 18.83 -4.54
N ALA A 55 8.77 19.86 -3.95
CA ALA A 55 10.12 19.78 -3.41
C ALA A 55 10.24 18.81 -2.22
N ALA A 56 9.23 18.78 -1.34
CA ALA A 56 9.19 17.86 -0.21
C ALA A 56 9.02 16.39 -0.66
N GLU A 57 8.23 16.13 -1.71
CA GLU A 57 7.99 14.78 -2.23
C GLU A 57 9.14 14.24 -3.11
N THR A 58 9.89 15.13 -3.77
CA THR A 58 11.02 14.76 -4.63
C THR A 58 12.37 14.79 -3.91
N GLY A 59 12.40 15.28 -2.66
CA GLY A 59 13.63 15.38 -1.89
C GLY A 59 14.25 14.01 -1.63
N THR A 60 15.58 13.90 -1.77
CA THR A 60 16.31 12.69 -1.36
C THR A 60 16.09 12.45 0.13
N PRO A 61 15.59 11.27 0.53
CA PRO A 61 15.43 10.94 1.94
C PRO A 61 16.76 11.09 2.68
N LYS A 62 16.72 11.58 3.92
CA LYS A 62 17.92 11.66 4.77
C LYS A 62 18.48 10.25 4.98
N GLU A 63 19.77 10.06 4.71
CA GLU A 63 20.44 8.81 5.03
C GLU A 63 20.35 8.55 6.54
N LEU A 64 19.89 7.35 6.89
CA LEU A 64 19.92 6.87 8.26
C LEU A 64 21.34 6.38 8.59
N PRO A 65 21.81 6.53 9.84
CA PRO A 65 23.11 6.04 10.24
C PRO A 65 23.21 4.53 9.98
N ARG A 66 24.25 4.13 9.24
CA ARG A 66 24.54 2.71 8.95
C ARG A 66 25.12 2.08 10.23
N ILE A 67 24.50 0.99 10.67
CA ILE A 67 25.02 0.19 11.78
C ILE A 67 26.22 -0.59 11.24
N GLY A 68 27.38 -0.52 11.91
CA GLY A 68 28.58 -1.27 11.52
C GLY A 68 28.42 -2.78 11.76
N GLY A 69 29.14 -3.58 10.96
CA GLY A 69 29.10 -5.04 11.01
C GLY A 69 28.60 -5.67 9.71
N VAL A 70 28.50 -7.01 9.69
CA VAL A 70 27.94 -7.75 8.56
C VAL A 70 26.40 -7.67 8.65
N PRO A 71 25.70 -7.18 7.62
CA PRO A 71 24.25 -7.18 7.57
C PRO A 71 23.68 -8.60 7.73
N GLY A 72 22.67 -8.78 8.59
CA GLY A 72 21.99 -10.08 8.70
C GLY A 72 21.31 -10.52 7.39
N SER A 73 21.05 -9.58 6.48
CA SER A 73 20.55 -9.87 5.14
C SER A 73 21.56 -10.61 4.27
N ASP A 74 22.87 -10.39 4.44
CA ASP A 74 23.92 -11.09 3.68
C ASP A 74 23.89 -12.60 4.02
N PHE A 75 23.75 -12.91 5.31
CA PHE A 75 23.57 -14.30 5.75
C PHE A 75 22.33 -14.95 5.13
N MET A 76 21.21 -14.23 5.07
CA MET A 76 20.00 -14.75 4.42
C MET A 76 20.19 -14.97 2.91
N VAL A 77 20.97 -14.14 2.23
CA VAL A 77 21.33 -14.37 0.81
C VAL A 77 22.12 -15.66 0.66
N ASP A 78 23.04 -15.97 1.57
CA ASP A 78 23.77 -17.23 1.53
C ASP A 78 22.87 -18.44 1.77
N VAL A 79 21.90 -18.33 2.68
CA VAL A 79 20.86 -19.35 2.84
C VAL A 79 20.06 -19.53 1.54
N ILE A 80 19.62 -18.44 0.90
CA ILE A 80 18.85 -18.51 -0.35
C ILE A 80 19.66 -19.19 -1.47
N LYS A 81 20.97 -18.92 -1.57
CA LYS A 81 21.86 -19.60 -2.54
C LYS A 81 21.85 -21.12 -2.37
N THR A 82 21.71 -21.64 -1.15
CA THR A 82 21.66 -23.10 -0.92
C THR A 82 20.38 -23.76 -1.42
N LEU A 83 19.31 -22.98 -1.68
CA LEU A 83 18.02 -23.47 -2.13
C LEU A 83 17.94 -23.70 -3.66
N ASP A 84 19.02 -23.42 -4.40
CA ASP A 84 19.08 -23.53 -5.87
C ASP A 84 17.96 -22.75 -6.60
N ILE A 85 17.57 -21.59 -6.04
CA ILE A 85 16.56 -20.70 -6.63
C ILE A 85 17.25 -19.80 -7.64
N LYS A 86 16.82 -19.91 -8.90
CA LYS A 86 17.47 -19.22 -10.01
C LYS A 86 16.97 -17.78 -10.21
N TYR A 87 15.68 -17.55 -10.01
CA TYR A 87 15.02 -16.29 -10.32
C TYR A 87 14.19 -15.78 -9.15
N LEU A 88 14.12 -14.47 -9.03
CA LEU A 88 13.33 -13.76 -8.02
C LEU A 88 12.63 -12.54 -8.66
N PRO A 89 11.48 -12.71 -9.32
CA PRO A 89 10.60 -11.62 -9.67
C PRO A 89 10.04 -10.95 -8.41
N SER A 90 10.17 -9.63 -8.30
CA SER A 90 9.61 -8.88 -7.18
C SER A 90 9.48 -7.39 -7.51
N ASN A 91 8.48 -6.76 -6.91
CA ASN A 91 8.34 -5.30 -6.90
C ASN A 91 9.17 -4.71 -5.75
N PRO A 92 10.15 -3.83 -6.01
CA PRO A 92 11.00 -3.24 -4.98
C PRO A 92 10.19 -2.58 -3.86
N ALA A 93 10.54 -2.88 -2.61
CA ALA A 93 9.83 -2.31 -1.48
C ALA A 93 10.71 -2.05 -0.25
N SER A 94 10.33 -1.06 0.55
CA SER A 94 11.09 -0.65 1.73
C SER A 94 11.10 -1.71 2.84
N SER A 95 10.07 -2.56 2.93
CA SER A 95 9.95 -3.61 3.96
C SER A 95 11.08 -4.63 3.90
N PHE A 96 11.64 -4.90 2.72
CA PHE A 96 12.71 -5.87 2.52
C PHE A 96 13.95 -5.22 1.87
N ARG A 97 14.12 -3.89 2.01
CA ARG A 97 15.24 -3.14 1.41
C ARG A 97 16.62 -3.75 1.71
N ALA A 98 16.81 -4.28 2.92
CA ALA A 98 18.08 -4.87 3.33
C ALA A 98 18.41 -6.14 2.53
N ILE A 99 17.44 -7.05 2.34
CA ILE A 99 17.68 -8.26 1.56
C ILE A 99 17.77 -7.94 0.05
N HIS A 100 17.02 -6.96 -0.43
CA HIS A 100 17.10 -6.51 -1.82
C HIS A 100 18.50 -5.97 -2.13
N GLU A 101 19.02 -5.09 -1.27
CA GLU A 101 20.38 -4.56 -1.35
C GLU A 101 21.43 -5.69 -1.32
N SER A 102 21.32 -6.61 -0.38
CA SER A 102 22.24 -7.75 -0.27
C SER A 102 22.18 -8.68 -1.49
N LEU A 103 21.01 -8.92 -2.08
CA LEU A 103 20.88 -9.76 -3.28
C LEU A 103 21.65 -9.16 -4.47
N ILE A 104 21.59 -7.84 -4.62
CA ILE A 104 22.25 -7.12 -5.72
C ILE A 104 23.74 -6.97 -5.44
N ASN A 105 24.11 -6.38 -4.29
CA ASN A 105 25.50 -5.96 -4.03
C ASN A 105 26.36 -7.07 -3.44
N TYR A 106 25.85 -7.86 -2.48
CA TYR A 106 26.58 -8.98 -1.90
C TYR A 106 26.45 -10.27 -2.74
N GLY A 107 25.23 -10.58 -3.20
CA GLY A 107 24.92 -11.75 -4.03
C GLY A 107 25.31 -11.62 -5.50
N GLY A 108 25.61 -10.40 -5.97
CA GLY A 108 25.99 -10.14 -7.35
C GLY A 108 24.89 -10.39 -8.38
N ASN A 109 23.62 -10.43 -7.96
CA ASN A 109 22.43 -10.59 -8.80
C ASN A 109 22.47 -11.81 -9.77
N LYS A 110 22.91 -12.99 -9.30
CA LYS A 110 23.02 -14.19 -10.13
C LYS A 110 22.23 -15.40 -9.63
N MET A 111 22.21 -15.62 -8.32
CA MET A 111 21.62 -16.81 -7.70
C MET A 111 21.01 -16.38 -6.35
N PRO A 112 19.77 -15.89 -6.33
CA PRO A 112 18.85 -15.71 -7.46
C PRO A 112 19.10 -14.40 -8.23
N GLU A 113 18.72 -14.37 -9.51
CA GLU A 113 18.61 -13.15 -10.31
C GLU A 113 17.32 -12.41 -9.95
N PHE A 114 17.45 -11.17 -9.49
CA PHE A 114 16.35 -10.28 -9.14
C PHE A 114 15.73 -9.67 -10.40
N LEU A 115 14.46 -9.99 -10.66
CA LEU A 115 13.71 -9.50 -11.81
C LEU A 115 12.71 -8.44 -11.35
N THR A 116 12.99 -7.17 -11.66
CA THR A 116 12.13 -6.06 -11.24
C THR A 116 10.76 -6.13 -11.92
N CYS A 117 9.70 -6.15 -11.11
CA CYS A 117 8.30 -6.17 -11.55
C CYS A 117 7.59 -4.89 -11.11
N ALA A 118 6.49 -4.52 -11.80
CA ALA A 118 5.68 -3.36 -11.42
C ALA A 118 4.72 -3.65 -10.25
N HIS A 119 4.26 -4.90 -10.12
CA HIS A 119 3.27 -5.31 -9.12
C HIS A 119 3.59 -6.69 -8.55
N GLU A 120 3.27 -6.90 -7.27
CA GLU A 120 3.43 -8.17 -6.56
C GLU A 120 2.57 -9.28 -7.18
N GLU A 121 1.34 -8.96 -7.61
CA GLU A 121 0.45 -9.91 -8.29
C GLU A 121 1.11 -10.52 -9.53
N SER A 122 1.74 -9.68 -10.37
CA SER A 122 2.46 -10.12 -11.57
C SER A 122 3.67 -10.98 -11.21
N ALA A 123 4.41 -10.62 -10.16
CA ALA A 123 5.56 -11.40 -9.70
C ALA A 123 5.16 -12.80 -9.22
N VAL A 124 4.08 -12.92 -8.45
CA VAL A 124 3.53 -14.21 -8.00
C VAL A 124 2.95 -15.02 -9.17
N ALA A 125 2.22 -14.38 -10.09
CA ALA A 125 1.71 -15.05 -11.28
C ALA A 125 2.84 -15.64 -12.14
N MET A 126 3.97 -14.93 -12.26
CA MET A 126 5.17 -15.47 -12.92
C MET A 126 5.76 -16.66 -12.17
N ALA A 127 5.79 -16.62 -10.84
CA ALA A 127 6.19 -17.78 -10.02
C ALA A 127 5.35 -19.02 -10.34
N HIS A 128 4.03 -18.84 -10.42
CA HIS A 128 3.08 -19.91 -10.73
C HIS A 128 3.31 -20.48 -12.14
N GLY A 129 3.49 -19.62 -13.14
CA GLY A 129 3.81 -20.03 -14.51
C GLY A 129 5.15 -20.76 -14.61
N TYR A 130 6.18 -20.23 -13.96
CA TYR A 130 7.51 -20.82 -13.95
C TYR A 130 7.51 -22.22 -13.36
N PHE A 131 6.85 -22.42 -12.22
CA PHE A 131 6.74 -23.75 -11.61
C PHE A 131 6.03 -24.75 -12.53
N LYS A 132 4.95 -24.34 -13.20
CA LYS A 132 4.20 -25.21 -14.13
C LYS A 132 5.03 -25.65 -15.35
N VAL A 133 5.93 -24.80 -15.84
CA VAL A 133 6.74 -25.09 -17.04
C VAL A 133 8.07 -25.78 -16.68
N ALA A 134 8.78 -25.27 -15.68
CA ALA A 134 10.12 -25.74 -15.33
C ALA A 134 10.14 -26.82 -14.23
N GLY A 135 9.05 -27.00 -13.47
CA GLY A 135 9.00 -27.91 -12.33
C GLY A 135 9.90 -27.51 -11.16
N LYS A 136 10.43 -26.28 -11.17
CA LYS A 136 11.37 -25.76 -10.16
C LYS A 136 10.74 -24.61 -9.37
N PRO A 137 11.03 -24.49 -8.06
CA PRO A 137 10.53 -23.37 -7.27
C PRO A 137 11.11 -22.05 -7.76
N LEU A 138 10.33 -20.99 -7.60
CA LEU A 138 10.72 -19.61 -7.85
C LEU A 138 10.24 -18.78 -6.65
N MET A 139 11.09 -17.86 -6.18
CA MET A 139 10.83 -17.04 -5.00
C MET A 139 10.33 -15.66 -5.41
N THR A 140 9.39 -15.09 -4.67
CA THR A 140 8.99 -13.68 -4.79
C THR A 140 9.05 -13.01 -3.42
N LEU A 141 9.50 -11.77 -3.37
CA LEU A 141 9.47 -10.94 -2.18
C LEU A 141 8.29 -9.96 -2.30
N CYS A 142 7.48 -9.88 -1.25
CA CYS A 142 6.30 -9.02 -1.21
C CYS A 142 6.48 -7.90 -0.20
N HIS A 143 6.01 -6.70 -0.55
CA HIS A 143 5.89 -5.62 0.41
C HIS A 143 4.91 -5.99 1.53
N GLY A 144 5.11 -5.43 2.72
CA GLY A 144 4.17 -5.61 3.83
C GLY A 144 2.76 -5.07 3.49
N THR A 145 1.75 -5.55 4.22
CA THR A 145 0.34 -5.11 4.13
C THR A 145 -0.27 -5.24 2.73
N VAL A 146 -0.26 -4.16 1.94
CA VAL A 146 -0.92 -4.09 0.62
C VAL A 146 -0.22 -4.97 -0.44
N GLY A 147 1.11 -5.12 -0.35
CA GLY A 147 1.84 -5.99 -1.27
C GLY A 147 1.47 -7.46 -1.07
N LEU A 148 1.25 -7.88 0.18
CA LEU A 148 0.73 -9.22 0.49
C LEU A 148 -0.71 -9.42 0.00
N GLN A 149 -1.56 -8.39 0.09
CA GLN A 149 -2.92 -8.45 -0.45
C GLN A 149 -2.91 -8.59 -1.98
N HIS A 150 -2.05 -7.85 -2.67
CA HIS A 150 -1.86 -7.98 -4.13
C HIS A 150 -1.30 -9.35 -4.51
N ALA A 151 -0.30 -9.83 -3.78
CA ALA A 151 0.28 -11.16 -3.98
C ALA A 151 -0.77 -12.27 -3.87
N ALA A 152 -1.70 -12.14 -2.90
CA ALA A 152 -2.76 -13.12 -2.67
C ALA A 152 -3.78 -13.22 -3.82
N MET A 153 -3.92 -12.19 -4.67
CA MET A 153 -4.83 -12.25 -5.83
C MET A 153 -4.36 -13.24 -6.90
N ALA A 154 -3.06 -13.56 -6.93
CA ALA A 154 -2.46 -14.49 -7.89
C ALA A 154 -2.40 -15.94 -7.38
N VAL A 155 -2.82 -16.20 -6.13
CA VAL A 155 -2.79 -17.53 -5.48
C VAL A 155 -4.17 -18.16 -5.48
#